data_AF-A0A7C4G9V1-F1
#
_entry.id   AF-A0A7C4G9V1-F1
#
_cell.length_a   1.000
_cell.length_b   1.000
_cell.length_c   1.000
_cell.angle_alpha   90.00
_cell.angle_beta   90.00
_cell.angle_gamma   90.00
#
_symmetry.space_group_name_H-M   'P 1'
#
loop_
_entity.id
_entity.type
_entity.pdbx_description
1 polymer ?
#
loop_
_entity_poly.entity_id
_entity_poly.type
_entity_poly.pdbx_seq_one_letter_code
_entity_poly.pdbx_strand_id
1 'polypeptide(L)'
;KPGQVELVLAAGRHAKALSPDLPTLISPYIAGPKAPDGTGRISAEQHAEEWRSIFQRIRECIDIVAFQDGHVDYLDLPDYLATNLKLARESGMTCWSNVESFDRDMPIKFPPIDWRKLEFKIDAARESGIDKLITFEFSHFMSPHSMYPSAHTLFRRYCERFGLTVRVPAVSA
;
A
#
# COMPACT_ATOMS: atom_id res chain seq x y z
N LYS A 1 1.35 15.63 -11.99
CA LYS A 1 1.84 17.04 -12.00
C LYS A 1 3.37 17.05 -12.02
N PRO A 2 4.03 17.75 -12.95
CA PRO A 2 5.49 17.71 -13.14
C PRO A 2 6.29 17.91 -11.84
N GLY A 3 5.85 18.82 -10.95
CA GLY A 3 6.56 19.12 -9.71
C GLY A 3 6.64 17.99 -8.68
N GLN A 4 5.70 17.03 -8.67
CA GLN A 4 5.76 15.92 -7.70
C GLN A 4 6.87 14.92 -8.06
N VAL A 5 7.06 14.64 -9.34
CA VAL A 5 8.13 13.73 -9.79
C VAL A 5 9.50 14.37 -9.55
N GLU A 6 9.65 15.68 -9.78
CA GLU A 6 10.91 16.38 -9.45
C GLU A 6 11.23 16.33 -7.96
N LEU A 7 10.23 16.45 -7.09
CA LEU A 7 10.42 16.33 -5.65
C LEU A 7 10.92 14.93 -5.26
N VAL A 8 10.31 13.87 -5.82
CA VAL A 8 10.74 12.48 -5.59
C VAL A 8 12.17 12.27 -6.09
N LEU A 9 12.51 12.80 -7.26
CA LEU A 9 13.88 12.73 -7.80
C LEU A 9 14.89 13.44 -6.89
N ALA A 10 14.58 14.66 -6.45
CA ALA A 10 15.46 15.42 -5.56
C ALA A 10 15.68 14.69 -4.23
N ALA A 11 14.60 14.20 -3.61
CA ALA A 11 14.67 13.48 -2.35
C ALA A 11 15.40 12.12 -2.48
N GLY A 12 15.08 11.33 -3.51
CA GLY A 12 15.71 10.03 -3.76
C GLY A 12 17.20 10.16 -4.04
N ARG A 13 17.59 11.09 -4.92
CA ARG A 13 19.02 11.36 -5.20
C ARG A 13 19.77 11.83 -3.97
N HIS A 14 19.16 12.71 -3.17
CA HIS A 14 19.78 13.18 -1.93
C HIS A 14 19.96 12.02 -0.92
N ALA A 15 18.94 11.18 -0.74
CA ALA A 15 19.04 10.00 0.12
C ALA A 15 20.15 9.04 -0.33
N LYS A 16 20.22 8.74 -1.64
CA LYS A 16 21.29 7.89 -2.21
C LYS A 16 22.67 8.51 -2.11
N ALA A 17 22.80 9.83 -2.22
CA ALA A 17 24.08 10.51 -2.02
C ALA A 17 24.58 10.41 -0.57
N LEU A 18 23.68 10.41 0.41
CA LEU A 18 24.02 10.26 1.83
C LEU A 18 24.25 8.81 2.25
N SER A 19 23.52 7.87 1.64
CA SER A 19 23.53 6.45 2.04
C SER A 19 23.29 5.56 0.80
N PRO A 20 24.32 5.34 -0.02
CA PRO A 20 24.17 4.64 -1.31
C PRO A 20 23.70 3.19 -1.16
N ASP A 21 24.07 2.54 -0.05
CA ASP A 21 23.75 1.14 0.22
C ASP A 21 22.35 0.92 0.80
N LEU A 22 21.66 1.98 1.24
CA LEU A 22 20.31 1.86 1.80
C LEU A 22 19.23 1.91 0.70
N PRO A 23 18.19 1.07 0.80
CA PRO A 23 17.09 1.11 -0.13
C PRO A 23 16.20 2.34 0.11
N THR A 24 15.62 2.83 -0.97
CA THR A 24 14.70 3.97 -1.02
C THR A 24 13.34 3.49 -1.49
N LEU A 25 12.29 4.01 -0.85
CA LEU A 25 10.92 3.58 -1.07
C LEU A 25 9.99 4.78 -1.24
N ILE A 26 9.04 4.67 -2.15
CA ILE A 26 7.84 5.53 -2.19
C ILE A 26 6.57 4.71 -2.02
N SER A 27 5.55 5.29 -1.38
CA SER A 27 4.23 4.67 -1.25
C SER A 27 3.14 5.55 -1.85
N PRO A 28 2.98 5.57 -3.19
CA PRO A 28 1.97 6.36 -3.87
C PRO A 28 0.58 5.75 -3.75
N TYR A 29 -0.47 6.55 -3.93
CA TYR A 29 -1.83 6.03 -4.12
C TYR A 29 -2.17 5.86 -5.61
N ILE A 30 -3.17 5.02 -5.89
CA ILE A 30 -3.79 4.89 -7.22
C ILE A 30 -4.88 5.95 -7.34
N ALA A 31 -4.89 6.74 -8.41
CA ALA A 31 -5.92 7.78 -8.64
C ALA A 31 -7.26 7.18 -9.14
N GLY A 32 -7.77 6.18 -8.42
CA GLY A 32 -8.99 5.44 -8.74
C GLY A 32 -10.28 6.04 -8.16
N PRO A 33 -11.40 5.30 -8.21
CA PRO A 33 -12.72 5.75 -7.76
C PRO A 33 -12.78 6.24 -6.30
N LYS A 34 -11.93 5.69 -5.42
CA LYS A 34 -11.90 6.03 -3.98
C LYS A 34 -10.78 7.02 -3.63
N ALA A 35 -10.14 7.61 -4.63
CA ALA A 35 -9.18 8.70 -4.43
C ALA A 35 -9.82 9.92 -3.77
N PRO A 36 -9.08 10.71 -2.98
CA PRO A 36 -9.59 11.94 -2.36
C PRO A 36 -10.25 12.88 -3.38
N ASP A 37 -11.25 13.63 -2.94
CA ASP A 37 -11.94 14.60 -3.79
C ASP A 37 -10.96 15.62 -4.38
N GLY A 38 -11.20 16.01 -5.65
CA GLY A 38 -10.28 16.87 -6.39
C GLY A 38 -9.06 16.15 -6.98
N THR A 39 -8.90 14.84 -6.74
CA THR A 39 -7.98 14.01 -7.52
C THR A 39 -8.56 13.82 -8.92
N GLY A 40 -7.76 14.12 -9.95
CA GLY A 40 -8.11 13.76 -11.32
C GLY A 40 -8.07 12.24 -11.42
N ARG A 41 -9.25 11.60 -11.35
CA ARG A 41 -9.37 10.15 -11.47
C ARG A 41 -8.98 9.72 -12.88
N ILE A 42 -8.22 8.65 -12.97
CA ILE A 42 -7.69 8.14 -14.24
C ILE A 42 -8.15 6.72 -14.48
N SER A 43 -8.23 6.32 -15.75
CA SER A 43 -8.50 4.93 -16.12
C SER A 43 -7.29 4.03 -15.81
N ALA A 44 -7.48 2.71 -15.84
CA ALA A 44 -6.39 1.75 -15.66
C ALA A 44 -5.30 1.91 -16.75
N GLU A 45 -5.69 2.22 -17.98
CA GLU A 45 -4.77 2.46 -19.10
C GLU A 45 -3.96 3.73 -18.89
N GLN A 46 -4.60 4.81 -18.44
CA GLN A 46 -3.93 6.07 -18.10
C GLN A 46 -2.97 5.87 -16.92
N HIS A 47 -3.39 5.14 -15.89
CA HIS A 47 -2.52 4.76 -14.76
C HIS A 47 -1.27 4.03 -15.26
N ALA A 48 -1.44 3.03 -16.13
CA ALA A 48 -0.31 2.28 -16.68
C ALA A 48 0.66 3.16 -17.48
N GLU A 49 0.14 4.07 -18.30
CA GLU A 49 0.96 4.97 -19.11
C GLU A 49 1.71 6.01 -18.25
N GLU A 50 1.02 6.61 -17.28
CA GLU A 50 1.63 7.57 -16.37
C GLU A 50 2.73 6.91 -15.53
N TRP A 51 2.46 5.74 -14.94
CA TRP A 51 3.45 5.05 -14.11
C TRP A 51 4.61 4.48 -14.90
N ARG A 52 4.40 4.06 -16.15
CA ARG A 52 5.50 3.72 -17.06
C ARG A 52 6.45 4.91 -17.22
N SER A 53 5.91 6.09 -17.48
CA SER A 53 6.72 7.32 -17.61
C SER A 53 7.42 7.71 -16.31
N ILE A 54 6.71 7.62 -15.17
CA ILE A 54 7.27 7.95 -13.85
C ILE A 54 8.42 7.00 -13.50
N PHE A 55 8.25 5.69 -13.66
CA PHE A 55 9.27 4.70 -13.32
C PHE A 55 10.55 4.87 -14.13
N GLN A 56 10.47 5.15 -15.44
CA GLN A 56 11.67 5.43 -16.23
C GLN A 56 12.47 6.63 -15.71
N ARG A 57 11.80 7.59 -15.07
CA ARG A 57 12.46 8.76 -14.50
C ARG A 57 13.10 8.47 -13.14
N ILE A 58 12.40 7.73 -12.27
CA ILE A 58 12.79 7.58 -10.85
C ILE A 58 13.61 6.33 -10.54
N ARG A 59 13.65 5.34 -11.45
CA ARG A 59 14.31 4.02 -11.25
C ARG A 59 15.76 4.08 -10.77
N GLU A 60 16.51 5.14 -11.08
CA GLU A 60 17.91 5.27 -10.68
C GLU A 60 18.09 5.71 -9.21
N CYS A 61 17.03 6.23 -8.57
CA CYS A 61 17.11 6.73 -7.20
C CYS A 61 15.99 6.23 -6.27
N ILE A 62 15.10 5.38 -6.77
CA ILE A 62 14.01 4.74 -6.02
C ILE A 62 14.07 3.24 -6.30
N ASP A 63 14.27 2.43 -5.26
CA ASP A 63 14.44 0.97 -5.39
C ASP A 63 13.10 0.23 -5.26
N ILE A 64 12.17 0.76 -4.44
CA ILE A 64 10.93 0.09 -4.06
C ILE A 64 9.73 1.03 -4.26
N VAL A 65 8.66 0.49 -4.84
CA VAL A 65 7.35 1.15 -4.91
C VAL A 65 6.32 0.32 -4.15
N ALA A 66 5.59 0.95 -3.23
CA ALA A 66 4.57 0.31 -2.40
C ALA A 66 3.20 1.00 -2.58
N PHE A 67 2.43 0.63 -3.60
CA PHE A 67 1.14 1.29 -3.87
C PHE A 67 0.15 1.09 -2.73
N GLN A 68 -0.54 2.18 -2.36
CA GLN A 68 -1.68 2.16 -1.44
C GLN A 68 -2.89 1.58 -2.17
N ASP A 69 -3.39 0.45 -1.70
CA ASP A 69 -4.32 -0.42 -2.42
C ASP A 69 -5.82 -0.13 -2.16
N GLY A 70 -6.16 0.81 -1.28
CA GLY A 70 -7.56 1.11 -0.96
C GLY A 70 -8.25 2.14 -1.86
N HIS A 71 -7.58 2.70 -2.86
CA HIS A 71 -8.14 3.77 -3.69
C HIS A 71 -8.93 3.29 -4.93
N VAL A 72 -9.04 1.98 -5.09
CA VAL A 72 -9.74 1.30 -6.19
C VAL A 72 -10.85 0.40 -5.63
N ASP A 73 -11.73 -0.07 -6.50
CA ASP A 73 -12.70 -1.08 -6.12
C ASP A 73 -12.02 -2.44 -5.95
N TYR A 74 -12.53 -3.26 -5.03
CA TYR A 74 -11.90 -4.54 -4.68
C TYR A 74 -11.77 -5.47 -5.88
N LEU A 75 -12.77 -5.48 -6.77
CA LEU A 75 -12.75 -6.35 -7.95
C LEU A 75 -11.74 -5.89 -9.01
N ASP A 76 -11.37 -4.62 -9.01
CA ASP A 76 -10.36 -4.08 -9.95
C ASP A 76 -8.94 -4.21 -9.39
N LEU A 77 -8.78 -4.37 -8.07
CA LEU A 77 -7.49 -4.39 -7.40
C LEU A 77 -6.49 -5.41 -8.00
N PRO A 78 -6.88 -6.66 -8.32
CA PRO A 78 -5.96 -7.63 -8.95
C PRO A 78 -5.30 -7.10 -10.24
N ASP A 79 -6.05 -6.39 -11.08
CA ASP A 79 -5.54 -5.87 -12.35
C ASP A 79 -4.55 -4.72 -12.12
N TYR A 80 -4.81 -3.86 -11.14
CA TYR A 80 -3.86 -2.82 -10.73
C TYR A 80 -2.58 -3.43 -10.13
N LEU A 81 -2.69 -4.46 -9.30
CA LEU A 81 -1.53 -5.15 -8.71
C LEU A 81 -0.66 -5.80 -9.80
N ALA A 82 -1.27 -6.52 -10.75
CA ALA A 82 -0.56 -7.13 -11.87
C ALA A 82 0.12 -6.08 -12.76
N THR A 83 -0.58 -4.97 -13.06
CA THR A 83 -0.04 -3.86 -13.84
C THR A 83 1.14 -3.20 -13.13
N ASN A 84 1.01 -2.89 -11.85
CA ASN A 84 2.06 -2.26 -11.05
C ASN A 84 3.31 -3.15 -10.96
N LEU A 85 3.11 -4.45 -10.73
CA LEU A 85 4.21 -5.43 -10.68
C LEU A 85 4.95 -5.51 -12.01
N LYS A 86 4.22 -5.59 -13.13
CA LYS A 86 4.81 -5.62 -14.47
C LYS A 86 5.68 -4.38 -14.71
N LEU A 87 5.14 -3.19 -14.48
CA LEU A 87 5.84 -1.93 -14.72
C LEU A 87 7.08 -1.77 -13.82
N ALA A 88 6.98 -2.17 -12.55
CA ALA A 88 8.10 -2.14 -11.62
C ALA A 88 9.23 -3.06 -12.08
N ARG A 89 8.90 -4.31 -12.47
CA ARG A 89 9.87 -5.29 -12.99
C ARG A 89 10.54 -4.83 -14.29
N GLU A 90 9.77 -4.26 -15.22
CA GLU A 90 10.30 -3.67 -16.46
C GLU A 90 11.28 -2.51 -16.19
N SER A 91 11.15 -1.85 -15.03
CA SER A 91 11.99 -0.73 -14.60
C SER A 91 13.11 -1.14 -13.63
N GLY A 92 13.26 -2.44 -13.32
CA GLY A 92 14.26 -2.94 -12.38
C GLY A 92 13.97 -2.61 -10.91
N MET A 93 12.73 -2.26 -10.58
CA MET A 93 12.29 -1.88 -9.23
C MET A 93 11.59 -3.06 -8.53
N THR A 94 11.61 -3.05 -7.20
CA THR A 94 10.85 -4.00 -6.38
C THR A 94 9.42 -3.49 -6.18
N CYS A 95 8.43 -4.39 -6.26
CA CYS A 95 7.01 -4.02 -6.15
C CYS A 95 6.40 -4.56 -4.86
N TRP A 96 5.99 -3.65 -3.98
CA TRP A 96 5.29 -3.94 -2.74
C TRP A 96 3.83 -3.48 -2.83
N SER A 97 2.98 -3.99 -1.94
CA SER A 97 1.67 -3.43 -1.69
C SER A 97 1.63 -2.82 -0.29
N ASN A 98 1.18 -1.58 -0.19
CA ASN A 98 0.78 -0.99 1.08
C ASN A 98 -0.69 -1.32 1.31
N VAL A 99 -0.90 -2.43 2.02
CA VAL A 99 -2.21 -2.96 2.35
C VAL A 99 -2.82 -2.16 3.47
N GLU A 100 -3.68 -1.21 3.11
CA GLU A 100 -4.34 -0.35 4.08
C GLU A 100 -5.27 -1.17 4.99
N SER A 101 -5.08 -1.02 6.30
CA SER A 101 -5.83 -1.75 7.32
C SER A 101 -7.00 -0.94 7.90
N PHE A 102 -7.36 0.18 7.26
CA PHE A 102 -8.51 1.02 7.59
C PHE A 102 -9.55 1.00 6.46
N ASP A 103 -10.81 1.30 6.79
CA ASP A 103 -11.92 1.23 5.83
C ASP A 103 -12.22 2.59 5.20
N ARG A 104 -12.08 2.68 3.89
CA ARG A 104 -12.43 3.88 3.10
C ARG A 104 -13.90 3.95 2.71
N ASP A 105 -14.62 2.85 2.84
CA ASP A 105 -16.03 2.76 2.43
C ASP A 105 -16.99 3.22 3.55
N MET A 106 -16.44 3.66 4.69
CA MET A 106 -17.21 4.07 5.86
C MET A 106 -17.44 5.60 5.90
N PRO A 107 -18.57 6.06 6.46
CA PRO A 107 -18.85 7.49 6.60
C PRO A 107 -17.91 8.20 7.58
N ILE A 108 -17.30 7.45 8.50
CA ILE A 108 -16.25 7.95 9.40
C ILE A 108 -14.91 7.69 8.71
N LYS A 109 -14.07 8.72 8.61
CA LYS A 109 -12.73 8.63 7.99
C LYS A 109 -11.65 8.68 9.09
N PHE A 110 -11.03 7.56 9.49
CA PHE A 110 -11.21 6.17 9.04
C PHE A 110 -11.23 5.17 10.23
N PRO A 111 -12.14 4.18 10.29
CA PRO A 111 -12.08 3.07 11.25
C PRO A 111 -11.22 1.90 10.73
N PRO A 112 -10.86 0.90 11.57
CA PRO A 112 -10.27 -0.35 11.10
C PRO A 112 -11.13 -1.07 10.06
N ILE A 113 -10.49 -1.70 9.07
CA ILE A 113 -11.15 -2.41 7.97
C ILE A 113 -11.84 -3.72 8.43
N ASP A 114 -12.90 -4.14 7.72
CA ASP A 114 -13.45 -5.49 7.88
C ASP A 114 -12.40 -6.56 7.48
N TRP A 115 -12.29 -7.62 8.26
CA TRP A 115 -11.33 -8.70 8.01
C TRP A 115 -11.45 -9.29 6.61
N ARG A 116 -12.65 -9.48 6.07
CA ARG A 116 -12.87 -10.08 4.74
C ARG A 116 -12.27 -9.23 3.64
N LYS A 117 -12.35 -7.90 3.79
CA LYS A 117 -11.73 -6.94 2.85
C LYS A 117 -10.21 -6.99 2.96
N LEU A 118 -9.66 -7.02 4.18
CA LEU A 118 -8.21 -7.14 4.38
C LEU A 118 -7.65 -8.45 3.82
N GLU A 119 -8.31 -9.58 4.12
CA GLU A 119 -7.96 -10.91 3.64
C GLU A 119 -7.98 -10.96 2.11
N PHE A 120 -9.03 -10.43 1.48
CA PHE A 120 -9.09 -10.33 0.02
C PHE A 120 -7.91 -9.56 -0.56
N LYS A 121 -7.56 -8.40 0.01
CA LYS A 121 -6.42 -7.59 -0.45
C LYS A 121 -5.09 -8.32 -0.31
N ILE A 122 -4.90 -9.06 0.80
CA ILE A 122 -3.71 -9.87 1.04
C ILE A 122 -3.61 -11.02 0.02
N ASP A 123 -4.70 -11.76 -0.18
CA ASP A 123 -4.74 -12.89 -1.11
C ASP A 123 -4.55 -12.43 -2.56
N ALA A 124 -5.20 -11.32 -2.97
CA ALA A 124 -5.00 -10.71 -4.29
C ALA A 124 -3.54 -10.31 -4.52
N ALA A 125 -2.89 -9.65 -3.55
CA ALA A 125 -1.48 -9.27 -3.67
C ALA A 125 -0.54 -10.48 -3.75
N ARG A 126 -0.82 -11.54 -2.96
CA ARG A 126 -0.07 -12.80 -3.02
C ARG A 126 -0.23 -13.46 -4.40
N GLU A 127 -1.45 -13.54 -4.90
CA GLU A 127 -1.78 -14.19 -6.17
C GLU A 127 -1.20 -13.43 -7.38
N SER A 128 -1.13 -12.10 -7.31
CA SER A 128 -0.42 -11.30 -8.32
C SER A 128 1.10 -11.45 -8.28
N GLY A 129 1.66 -12.02 -7.21
CA GLY A 129 3.11 -12.20 -7.05
C GLY A 129 3.86 -10.96 -6.57
N ILE A 130 3.20 -10.10 -5.78
CA ILE A 130 3.80 -8.94 -5.10
C ILE A 130 4.89 -9.41 -4.13
N ASP A 131 6.01 -8.69 -4.08
CA ASP A 131 7.21 -9.12 -3.36
C ASP A 131 7.05 -9.01 -1.82
N LYS A 132 6.34 -7.97 -1.35
CA LYS A 132 6.12 -7.74 0.09
C LYS A 132 4.85 -6.93 0.34
N LEU A 133 4.22 -7.21 1.48
CA LEU A 133 3.13 -6.42 2.03
C LEU A 133 3.62 -5.57 3.21
N ILE A 134 3.27 -4.29 3.21
CA ILE A 134 3.36 -3.38 4.35
C ILE A 134 1.97 -2.82 4.65
N THR A 135 1.79 -2.09 5.75
CA THR A 135 0.48 -1.51 6.06
C THR A 135 0.60 -0.11 6.66
N PHE A 136 -0.33 0.75 6.25
CA PHE A 136 -0.75 1.92 7.02
C PHE A 136 -2.07 1.56 7.72
N GLU A 137 -2.12 1.37 9.03
CA GLU A 137 -1.00 1.34 9.98
C GLU A 137 -1.35 0.40 11.15
N PHE A 138 -0.34 -0.32 11.65
CA PHE A 138 -0.52 -1.35 12.67
C PHE A 138 -1.09 -0.77 13.98
N SER A 139 -0.49 0.30 14.51
CA SER A 139 -0.79 0.79 15.86
C SER A 139 -2.26 1.17 16.01
N HIS A 140 -2.83 1.89 15.04
CA HIS A 140 -4.22 2.32 15.09
C HIS A 140 -5.17 1.24 14.62
N PHE A 141 -4.86 0.50 13.56
CA PHE A 141 -5.88 -0.29 12.88
C PHE A 141 -5.76 -1.80 13.08
N MET A 142 -4.63 -2.30 13.59
CA MET A 142 -4.40 -3.73 13.82
C MET A 142 -3.84 -4.05 15.21
N SER A 143 -3.51 -3.07 16.05
CA SER A 143 -2.90 -3.36 17.34
C SER A 143 -3.93 -3.89 18.34
N PRO A 144 -3.60 -4.90 19.17
CA PRO A 144 -4.41 -5.28 20.33
C PRO A 144 -4.48 -4.19 21.41
N HIS A 145 -3.69 -3.12 21.27
CA HIS A 145 -3.69 -1.94 22.15
C HIS A 145 -4.28 -0.69 21.51
N SER A 146 -4.90 -0.83 20.34
CA SER A 146 -5.56 0.30 19.67
C SER A 146 -6.72 0.85 20.50
N MET A 147 -6.99 2.15 20.38
CA MET A 147 -8.22 2.76 20.88
C MET A 147 -9.48 2.26 20.15
N TYR A 148 -9.35 1.67 18.95
CA TYR A 148 -10.45 1.05 18.23
C TYR A 148 -10.59 -0.41 18.63
N PRO A 149 -11.68 -0.83 19.31
CA PRO A 149 -11.87 -2.23 19.69
C PRO A 149 -11.96 -3.17 18.48
N SER A 150 -12.38 -2.67 17.32
CA SER A 150 -12.41 -3.44 16.07
C SER A 150 -11.01 -3.84 15.59
N ALA A 151 -9.97 -3.04 15.88
CA ALA A 151 -8.59 -3.38 15.55
C ALA A 151 -8.10 -4.63 16.31
N HIS A 152 -8.56 -4.82 17.56
CA HIS A 152 -8.21 -6.01 18.36
C HIS A 152 -8.75 -7.29 17.71
N THR A 153 -9.97 -7.20 17.19
CA THR A 153 -10.59 -8.33 16.48
C THR A 153 -9.94 -8.54 15.12
N LEU A 154 -9.61 -7.47 14.39
CA LEU A 154 -8.88 -7.58 13.13
C LEU A 154 -7.53 -8.29 13.31
N PHE A 155 -6.78 -7.92 14.35
CA PHE A 155 -5.53 -8.58 14.73
C PHE A 155 -5.71 -10.07 15.00
N ARG A 156 -6.74 -10.42 15.78
CA ARG A 156 -7.04 -11.81 16.13
C ARG A 156 -7.34 -12.63 14.87
N ARG A 157 -8.15 -12.10 13.95
CA ARG A 157 -8.46 -12.77 12.67
C ARG A 157 -7.21 -12.94 11.81
N TYR A 158 -6.35 -11.92 11.75
CA TYR A 158 -5.05 -12.02 11.09
C TYR A 158 -4.20 -13.16 11.68
N CYS A 159 -4.11 -13.23 13.01
CA CYS A 159 -3.36 -14.28 13.68
C CYS A 159 -3.95 -15.67 13.45
N GLU A 160 -5.29 -15.82 13.54
CA GLU A 160 -6.01 -17.06 13.24
C GLU A 160 -5.72 -17.53 11.82
N ARG A 161 -5.81 -16.64 10.82
CA ARG A 161 -5.59 -16.96 9.41
C ARG A 161 -4.18 -17.46 9.12
N PHE A 162 -3.18 -16.88 9.78
CA PHE A 162 -1.76 -17.16 9.54
C PHE A 162 -1.11 -18.04 10.62
N GLY A 163 -1.90 -18.63 11.53
CA GLY A 163 -1.40 -19.54 12.57
C GLY A 163 -0.44 -18.88 13.57
N LEU A 164 -0.57 -17.56 13.80
CA LEU A 164 0.29 -16.82 14.70
C LEU A 164 -0.19 -16.94 16.14
N THR A 165 0.70 -17.40 17.03
CA THR A 165 0.42 -17.42 18.47
C THR A 165 0.92 -16.11 19.08
N VAL A 166 -0.01 -15.28 19.57
CA VAL A 166 0.34 -14.01 20.22
C VAL A 166 -0.07 -14.04 21.68
N ARG A 167 0.88 -13.77 22.58
CA ARG A 167 0.59 -13.55 23.99
C ARG A 167 0.05 -12.13 24.15
N VAL A 168 -1.27 -11.99 24.19
CA VAL A 168 -1.89 -10.71 24.55
C VAL A 168 -1.83 -10.60 26.08
N PRO A 169 -1.15 -9.61 26.67
CA PRO A 169 -1.19 -9.39 28.11
C PRO A 169 -2.65 -9.22 28.55
N ALA A 170 -3.05 -9.86 29.64
CA ALA A 170 -4.39 -9.69 30.18
C ALA A 170 -4.62 -8.19 30.44
N VAL A 171 -5.69 -7.64 29.85
CA VAL A 171 -6.12 -6.28 30.16
C VAL A 171 -6.72 -6.36 31.57
N SER A 172 -6.02 -5.81 32.56
CA SER A 172 -6.57 -5.62 33.89
C SER A 172 -7.78 -4.70 33.77
N ALA A 173 -8.96 -5.22 34.11
CA ALA A 173 -10.20 -4.46 34.20
C ALA A 173 -10.14 -3.42 35.32
#